data_AF-A0A452XL80-F1
#
_entry.id   AF-A0A452XL80-F1
#
_cell.length_a   1.000
_cell.length_b   1.000
_cell.length_c   1.000
_cell.angle_alpha   90.00
_cell.angle_beta   90.00
_cell.angle_gamma   90.00
#
_symmetry.space_group_name_H-M   'P 1'
#
loop_
_entity.id
_entity.type
_entity.pdbx_description
1 polymer ?
#
loop_
_entity_poly.entity_id
_entity_poly.type
_entity_poly.pdbx_seq_one_letter_code
_entity_poly.pdbx_strand_id
1 'polypeptide(L)'
;MIDGRVLPRDEKVAVGQQTLESWFSIVDVRYATLLHAVEGTFEIKLLEGRFCGKIKAGIEGIQPRIVVYNSKEDGVVPSEGRTDITLRRRVMTLRLDGMLTLGFAVRGLGGAAATRQWKVEFTPRHRGEDKKEISCGIARLQVKVFWSMLDYRP
;
A
#
# COMPACT_ATOMS: atom_id res chain seq x y z
N MET A 1 -19.04 -13.39 -3.08
CA MET A 1 -19.10 -14.68 -2.34
C MET A 1 -17.71 -15.27 -2.35
N ILE A 2 -17.13 -15.55 -1.18
CA ILE A 2 -16.04 -16.51 -1.07
C ILE A 2 -16.73 -17.76 -0.49
N ASP A 3 -16.72 -18.86 -1.22
CA ASP A 3 -17.25 -20.16 -0.75
C ASP A 3 -18.75 -20.16 -0.39
N GLY A 4 -19.60 -19.48 -1.18
CA GLY A 4 -21.06 -19.47 -0.98
C GLY A 4 -21.57 -18.74 0.27
N ARG A 5 -20.68 -18.19 1.10
CA ARG A 5 -21.04 -17.44 2.30
C ARG A 5 -21.37 -15.98 1.96
N VAL A 6 -22.50 -15.52 2.47
CA VAL A 6 -22.87 -14.10 2.45
C VAL A 6 -21.92 -13.37 3.40
N LEU A 7 -21.16 -12.42 2.87
CA LEU A 7 -20.25 -11.62 3.69
C LEU A 7 -21.09 -10.62 4.51
N PRO A 8 -20.82 -10.48 5.83
CA PRO A 8 -21.51 -9.50 6.65
C PRO A 8 -21.30 -8.09 6.08
N ARG A 9 -22.39 -7.32 6.00
CA ARG A 9 -22.41 -5.92 5.55
C ARG A 9 -22.32 -4.96 6.74
N ASP A 10 -21.50 -5.31 7.74
CA ASP A 10 -21.31 -4.44 8.91
C ASP A 10 -20.64 -3.12 8.51
N GLU A 11 -21.05 -2.02 9.15
CA GLU A 11 -20.36 -0.72 9.04
C GLU A 11 -18.92 -0.80 9.58
N LYS A 12 -18.71 -1.67 10.57
CA LYS A 12 -17.40 -1.94 11.15
C LYS A 12 -16.64 -2.94 10.28
N VAL A 13 -15.51 -2.50 9.73
CA VAL A 13 -14.62 -3.40 8.99
C VAL A 13 -13.98 -4.39 9.95
N ALA A 14 -14.42 -5.64 9.86
CA ALA A 14 -13.74 -6.79 10.46
C ALA A 14 -12.84 -7.45 9.42
N VAL A 15 -11.58 -7.69 9.79
CA VAL A 15 -10.65 -8.46 8.96
C VAL A 15 -10.88 -9.94 9.25
N GLY A 16 -11.41 -10.66 8.26
CA GLY A 16 -11.48 -12.12 8.27
C GLY A 16 -10.13 -12.72 7.93
N GLN A 17 -9.84 -13.90 8.51
CA GLN A 17 -8.71 -14.74 8.12
C GLN A 17 -9.21 -16.16 7.87
N GLN A 18 -8.68 -16.80 6.83
CA GLN A 18 -8.94 -18.19 6.49
C GLN A 18 -7.64 -18.84 6.03
N THR A 19 -7.36 -20.05 6.51
CA THR A 19 -6.27 -20.88 6.00
C THR A 19 -6.87 -21.86 5.00
N LEU A 20 -6.35 -21.85 3.77
CA LEU A 20 -6.76 -22.74 2.68
C LEU A 20 -5.66 -23.75 2.44
N GLU A 21 -5.95 -25.02 2.69
CA GLU A 21 -5.01 -26.12 2.47
C GLU A 21 -5.35 -26.84 1.17
N SER A 22 -4.32 -27.14 0.39
CA SER A 22 -4.37 -27.92 -0.84
C SER A 22 -3.21 -28.91 -0.85
N TRP A 23 -3.22 -29.89 -1.76
CA TRP A 23 -2.13 -30.87 -1.87
C TRP A 23 -0.73 -30.26 -2.07
N PHE A 24 -0.63 -29.06 -2.66
CA PHE A 24 0.66 -28.43 -2.99
C PHE A 24 0.97 -27.16 -2.19
N SER A 25 0.02 -26.64 -1.41
CA SER A 25 0.24 -25.40 -0.66
C SER A 25 -0.77 -25.20 0.47
N ILE A 26 -0.32 -24.47 1.49
CA ILE A 26 -1.13 -23.89 2.54
C ILE A 26 -1.10 -22.37 2.33
N VAL A 27 -2.27 -21.74 2.21
CA VAL A 27 -2.40 -20.31 1.93
C VAL A 27 -3.24 -19.64 3.02
N ASP A 28 -2.64 -18.70 3.73
CA ASP A 28 -3.39 -17.80 4.63
C ASP A 28 -3.98 -16.62 3.84
N VAL A 29 -5.30 -16.60 3.74
CA VAL A 29 -6.09 -15.53 3.14
C VAL A 29 -6.59 -14.59 4.23
N ARG A 30 -6.35 -13.29 4.05
CA ARG A 30 -6.97 -12.24 4.86
C ARG A 30 -7.82 -11.35 3.98
N TYR A 31 -9.05 -11.08 4.40
CA TYR A 31 -10.00 -10.30 3.62
C TYR A 31 -10.81 -9.36 4.51
N ALA A 32 -11.34 -8.30 3.92
CA ALA A 32 -12.24 -7.36 4.56
C ALA A 32 -13.32 -6.96 3.55
N THR A 33 -14.57 -6.91 3.99
CA THR A 33 -15.68 -6.41 3.19
C THR A 33 -15.81 -4.91 3.42
N LEU A 34 -15.75 -4.13 2.36
CA LEU A 34 -15.79 -2.66 2.43
C LEU A 34 -17.07 -2.16 1.78
N LEU A 35 -17.88 -1.39 2.52
CA LEU A 35 -19.01 -0.64 1.96
C LEU A 35 -18.49 0.68 1.36
N HIS A 36 -19.12 1.16 0.28
CA HIS A 36 -18.72 2.38 -0.44
C HIS A 36 -17.24 2.38 -0.83
N ALA A 37 -16.79 1.27 -1.42
CA ALA A 37 -15.41 1.06 -1.78
C ALA A 37 -15.00 1.86 -3.02
N VAL A 38 -13.79 2.42 -2.98
CA VAL A 38 -13.10 3.05 -4.11
C VAL A 38 -11.76 2.36 -4.34
N GLU A 39 -11.28 2.41 -5.57
CA GLU A 39 -9.95 1.97 -5.93
C GLU A 39 -8.98 3.15 -5.88
N GLY A 40 -7.86 2.96 -5.19
CA GLY A 40 -6.70 3.84 -5.22
C GLY A 40 -5.55 3.14 -5.93
N THR A 41 -5.20 3.64 -7.11
CA THR A 41 -4.00 3.22 -7.84
C THR A 41 -2.88 4.23 -7.58
N PHE A 42 -1.72 3.80 -7.09
CA PHE A 42 -0.64 4.71 -6.71
C PHE A 42 0.69 4.41 -7.40
N GLU A 43 1.42 5.50 -7.67
CA GLU A 43 2.75 5.48 -8.27
C GLU A 43 3.71 6.23 -7.36
N ILE A 44 4.95 5.75 -7.27
CA ILE A 44 6.00 6.39 -6.46
C ILE A 44 7.20 6.64 -7.36
N LYS A 45 7.61 7.90 -7.43
CA LYS A 45 8.77 8.34 -8.21
C LYS A 45 9.87 8.83 -7.28
N LEU A 46 11.11 8.42 -7.53
CA LEU A 46 12.29 9.03 -6.94
C LEU A 46 12.62 10.32 -7.70
N LEU A 47 12.59 11.45 -7.00
CA LEU A 47 12.93 12.74 -7.57
C LEU A 47 14.41 13.03 -7.43
N GLU A 48 14.99 12.75 -6.26
CA GLU A 48 16.39 13.03 -5.93
C GLU A 48 16.92 12.02 -4.92
N GLY A 49 18.24 11.81 -4.93
CA GLY A 49 18.95 10.94 -3.99
C GLY A 49 18.83 9.47 -4.34
N ARG A 50 18.82 8.61 -3.32
CA ARG A 50 18.82 7.15 -3.45
C ARG A 50 17.89 6.53 -2.42
N PHE A 51 16.99 5.64 -2.86
CA PHE A 51 16.08 4.96 -1.94
C PHE A 51 16.50 3.52 -1.65
N CYS A 52 16.84 3.24 -0.39
CA CYS A 52 17.16 1.91 0.12
C CYS A 52 16.31 1.63 1.37
N GLY A 53 15.19 0.94 1.19
CA GLY A 53 14.23 0.72 2.27
C GLY A 53 13.06 -0.15 1.89
N LYS A 54 12.04 -0.15 2.75
CA LYS A 54 10.75 -0.82 2.52
C LYS A 54 9.64 0.22 2.42
N ILE A 55 8.70 -0.02 1.52
CA ILE A 55 7.46 0.75 1.41
C ILE A 55 6.30 -0.17 1.75
N LYS A 56 5.42 0.28 2.63
CA LYS A 56 4.22 -0.46 3.05
C LYS A 56 2.98 0.36 2.76
N ALA A 57 2.03 -0.23 2.04
CA ALA A 57 0.69 0.33 1.85
C ALA A 57 -0.28 -0.30 2.86
N GLY A 58 -1.22 0.50 3.37
CA GLY A 58 -2.24 0.00 4.27
C GLY A 58 -3.43 0.94 4.36
N ILE A 59 -4.51 0.43 4.94
CA ILE A 59 -5.72 1.19 5.21
C ILE A 59 -5.73 1.47 6.71
N GLU A 60 -6.07 2.68 7.11
CA GLU A 60 -6.20 3.01 8.53
C GLU A 60 -7.18 2.05 9.23
N GLY A 61 -6.82 1.61 10.44
CA GLY A 61 -7.59 0.63 11.20
C GLY A 61 -7.48 -0.82 10.74
N ILE A 62 -6.83 -1.10 9.59
CA ILE A 62 -6.70 -2.45 9.03
C ILE A 62 -5.24 -2.92 9.09
N GLN A 63 -5.01 -4.07 9.72
CA GLN A 63 -3.71 -4.74 9.76
C GLN A 63 -3.79 -6.15 9.14
N PRO A 64 -2.67 -6.69 8.61
CA PRO A 64 -1.35 -6.05 8.46
C PRO A 64 -1.27 -5.12 7.24
N ARG A 65 -0.24 -4.27 7.21
CA ARG A 65 0.10 -3.48 6.01
C ARG A 65 0.83 -4.34 4.98
N ILE A 66 0.57 -4.09 3.70
CA ILE A 66 1.14 -4.80 2.56
C ILE A 66 2.49 -4.18 2.21
N VAL A 67 3.55 -4.99 2.13
CA VAL A 67 4.84 -4.54 1.61
C VAL A 67 4.73 -4.43 0.09
N VAL A 68 4.80 -3.21 -0.43
CA VAL A 68 4.68 -2.94 -1.87
C VAL A 68 6.03 -2.77 -2.56
N TYR A 69 7.09 -2.60 -1.77
CA TYR A 69 8.48 -2.56 -2.23
C TYR A 69 9.44 -2.87 -1.07
N ASN A 70 10.52 -3.60 -1.34
CA ASN A 70 11.59 -3.93 -0.41
C ASN A 70 12.93 -3.99 -1.14
N SER A 71 13.80 -3.02 -0.90
CA SER A 71 15.09 -2.92 -1.62
C SER A 71 16.04 -4.10 -1.41
N LYS A 72 15.82 -4.95 -0.40
CA LYS A 72 16.58 -6.20 -0.22
C LYS A 72 16.27 -7.24 -1.31
N GLU A 73 15.06 -7.20 -1.83
CA GLU A 73 14.53 -8.18 -2.78
C GLU A 73 14.34 -7.55 -4.17
N ASP A 74 13.91 -6.29 -4.22
CA ASP A 74 13.63 -5.54 -5.45
C ASP A 74 14.83 -4.71 -5.94
N GLY A 75 15.98 -4.80 -5.25
CA GLY A 75 17.17 -3.99 -5.52
C GLY A 75 17.05 -2.56 -5.01
N VAL A 76 18.17 -1.83 -4.91
CA VAL A 76 18.16 -0.43 -4.45
C VAL A 76 17.85 0.49 -5.63
N VAL A 77 17.00 1.51 -5.44
CA VAL A 77 16.73 2.51 -6.50
C VAL A 77 17.88 3.53 -6.55
N PRO A 78 18.72 3.52 -7.61
CA PRO A 78 19.85 4.43 -7.74
C PRO A 78 19.41 5.82 -8.21
N SER A 79 20.33 6.79 -8.14
CA SER A 79 20.09 8.20 -8.43
C SER A 79 20.14 8.57 -9.93
N GLU A 80 19.83 7.66 -10.84
CA GLU A 80 19.94 7.91 -12.28
C GLU A 80 18.65 8.53 -12.83
N GLY A 81 18.52 9.85 -12.60
CA GLY A 81 17.37 10.63 -13.05
C GLY A 81 16.10 10.41 -12.22
N ARG A 82 14.97 10.94 -12.72
CA ARG A 82 13.67 10.71 -12.09
C ARG A 82 13.20 9.29 -12.43
N THR A 83 13.26 8.39 -11.46
CA THR A 83 12.97 6.96 -11.68
C THR A 83 11.66 6.56 -11.02
N ASP A 84 10.81 5.85 -11.77
CA ASP A 84 9.62 5.22 -11.22
C ASP A 84 10.03 3.97 -10.42
N ILE A 85 9.56 3.87 -9.17
CA ILE A 85 9.81 2.69 -8.34
C ILE A 85 8.83 1.60 -8.76
N THR A 86 9.34 0.48 -9.27
CA THR A 86 8.52 -0.69 -9.60
C THR A 86 7.95 -1.33 -8.34
N LEU A 87 6.63 -1.19 -8.14
CA LEU A 87 5.92 -1.71 -6.99
C LEU A 87 5.35 -3.10 -7.27
N ARG A 88 5.40 -4.00 -6.27
CA ARG A 88 4.77 -5.33 -6.31
C ARG A 88 3.25 -5.27 -6.32
N ARG A 89 2.70 -4.21 -5.72
CA ARG A 89 1.28 -3.91 -5.71
C ARG A 89 1.10 -2.40 -5.71
N ARG A 90 0.35 -1.90 -6.68
CA ARG A 90 0.04 -0.47 -6.86
C ARG A 90 -1.42 -0.12 -6.70
N VAL A 91 -2.29 -1.12 -6.54
CA VAL A 91 -3.74 -0.94 -6.44
C VAL A 91 -4.21 -1.40 -5.08
N MET A 92 -5.04 -0.59 -4.42
CA MET A 92 -5.67 -0.88 -3.13
C MET A 92 -7.14 -0.50 -3.21
N THR A 93 -8.00 -1.33 -2.63
CA THR A 93 -9.42 -1.01 -2.43
C THR A 93 -9.61 -0.43 -1.04
N LEU A 94 -10.26 0.72 -0.92
CA LEU A 94 -10.46 1.44 0.33
C LEU A 94 -11.92 1.81 0.50
N ARG A 95 -12.39 2.02 1.73
CA ARG A 95 -13.66 2.72 1.95
C ARG A 95 -13.48 4.21 1.66
N LEU A 96 -14.52 4.86 1.16
CA LEU A 96 -14.51 6.30 0.92
C LEU A 96 -14.24 7.12 2.20
N ASP A 97 -14.70 6.65 3.35
CA ASP A 97 -14.48 7.26 4.68
C ASP A 97 -13.18 6.84 5.36
N GLY A 98 -12.38 5.99 4.70
CA GLY A 98 -11.12 5.49 5.23
C GLY A 98 -9.94 6.39 4.90
N MET A 99 -8.73 5.85 5.07
CA MET A 99 -7.50 6.54 4.71
C MET A 99 -6.46 5.57 4.16
N LEU A 100 -5.87 5.91 3.00
CA LEU A 100 -4.70 5.21 2.47
C LEU A 100 -3.46 5.71 3.18
N THR A 101 -2.67 4.79 3.72
CA THR A 101 -1.39 5.09 4.36
C THR A 101 -0.25 4.43 3.59
N LEU A 102 0.78 5.20 3.24
CA LEU A 102 2.03 4.69 2.70
C LEU A 102 3.15 4.99 3.71
N GLY A 103 3.72 3.94 4.28
CA GLY A 103 4.83 4.01 5.22
C GLY A 103 6.16 3.69 4.55
N PHE A 104 7.20 4.46 4.88
CA PHE A 104 8.54 4.35 4.33
C PHE A 104 9.50 4.03 5.47
N ALA A 105 10.17 2.88 5.39
CA ALA A 105 11.15 2.42 6.35
C ALA A 105 12.55 2.46 5.71
N VAL A 106 13.40 3.39 6.13
CA VAL A 106 14.78 3.52 5.62
C VAL A 106 15.75 3.23 6.76
N ARG A 107 16.76 2.41 6.50
CA ARG A 107 17.82 2.14 7.47
C ARG A 107 18.75 3.35 7.54
N GLY A 108 19.09 3.81 8.74
CA GLY A 108 20.09 4.86 8.90
C GLY A 108 21.47 4.44 8.38
N LEU A 109 22.34 5.41 8.11
CA LEU A 109 23.75 5.16 7.76
C LEU A 109 24.53 4.79 9.02
N GLY A 110 25.24 3.66 9.00
CA GLY A 110 26.05 3.14 10.11
C GLY A 110 25.61 1.75 10.59
N GLY A 111 26.57 0.91 11.00
CA GLY A 111 26.37 -0.53 11.28
C GLY A 111 25.26 -0.85 12.30
N ALA A 112 24.95 0.08 13.21
CA ALA A 112 23.91 -0.04 14.24
C ALA A 112 22.77 1.00 14.10
N ALA A 113 22.67 1.72 12.98
CA ALA A 113 21.72 2.81 12.86
C ALA A 113 20.26 2.31 12.82
N ALA A 114 19.43 2.89 13.70
CA ALA A 114 18.01 2.57 13.81
C ALA A 114 17.27 2.79 12.48
N THR A 115 16.23 1.98 12.24
CA THR A 115 15.35 2.19 11.08
C THR A 115 14.46 3.38 11.36
N ARG A 116 14.50 4.38 10.48
CA ARG A 116 13.61 5.54 10.54
C ARG A 116 12.36 5.29 9.72
N GLN A 117 11.23 5.81 10.20
CA GLN A 117 9.92 5.63 9.59
C GLN A 117 9.34 6.98 9.20
N TRP A 118 8.77 7.06 8.00
CA TRP A 118 7.97 8.18 7.54
C TRP A 118 6.63 7.68 7.02
N LYS A 119 5.63 8.55 6.95
CA LYS A 119 4.34 8.21 6.37
C LYS A 119 3.76 9.36 5.55
N VAL A 120 3.04 9.03 4.49
CA VAL A 120 2.05 9.92 3.88
C VAL A 120 0.69 9.27 3.89
N GLU A 121 -0.32 10.11 3.96
CA GLU A 121 -1.72 9.72 4.10
C GLU A 121 -2.53 10.38 2.99
N PHE A 122 -3.51 9.66 2.47
CA PHE A 122 -4.40 10.15 1.43
C PHE A 122 -5.84 9.83 1.77
N THR A 123 -6.70 10.84 1.67
CA THR A 123 -8.15 10.70 1.82
C THR A 123 -8.73 10.19 0.50
N PRO A 124 -9.42 9.05 0.49
CA PRO A 124 -10.03 8.50 -0.71
C PRO A 124 -11.08 9.46 -1.30
N ARG A 125 -11.24 9.40 -2.62
CA ARG A 125 -12.22 10.19 -3.37
C ARG A 125 -12.93 9.31 -4.38
N HIS A 126 -14.08 9.74 -4.89
CA HIS A 126 -14.78 9.01 -5.95
C HIS A 126 -13.98 8.98 -7.26
N ARG A 127 -13.32 10.09 -7.61
CA ARG A 127 -12.53 10.28 -8.82
C ARG A 127 -11.43 11.31 -8.58
N GLY A 128 -10.42 11.31 -9.45
CA GLY A 128 -9.39 12.34 -9.52
C GLY A 128 -8.02 11.81 -9.13
N GLU A 129 -7.11 12.74 -8.84
CA GLU A 129 -5.76 12.41 -8.40
C GLU A 129 -5.34 13.25 -7.18
N ASP A 130 -4.49 12.66 -6.34
CA ASP A 130 -3.78 13.34 -5.28
C ASP A 130 -2.28 13.14 -5.47
N LYS A 131 -1.49 14.16 -5.11
CA LYS A 131 -0.04 14.10 -5.19
C LYS A 131 0.58 14.67 -3.91
N LYS A 132 1.56 13.96 -3.35
CA LYS A 132 2.36 14.41 -2.20
C LYS A 132 3.84 14.10 -2.42
N GLU A 133 4.70 14.97 -1.91
CA GLU A 133 6.15 14.73 -1.88
C GLU A 133 6.59 14.44 -0.44
N ILE A 134 7.57 13.57 -0.28
CA ILE A 134 8.11 13.16 1.02
C ILE A 134 9.61 12.98 0.94
N SER A 135 10.33 13.43 1.96
CA SER A 135 11.78 13.25 2.10
C SER A 135 12.07 12.17 3.13
N CYS A 136 12.62 11.05 2.67
CA CYS A 136 12.96 9.88 3.47
C CYS A 136 14.49 9.75 3.55
N GLY A 137 15.11 10.39 4.54
CA GLY A 137 16.56 10.51 4.60
C GLY A 137 17.09 11.37 3.44
N ILE A 138 17.95 10.80 2.60
CA ILE A 138 18.49 11.48 1.40
C ILE A 138 17.59 11.34 0.17
N ALA A 139 16.55 10.50 0.22
CA ALA A 139 15.65 10.28 -0.91
C ALA A 139 14.49 11.28 -0.87
N ARG A 140 14.29 12.03 -1.95
CA ARG A 140 13.07 12.81 -2.17
C ARG A 140 12.15 12.05 -3.11
N LEU A 141 10.95 11.74 -2.65
CA LEU A 141 9.98 10.90 -3.35
C LEU A 141 8.72 11.70 -3.67
N GLN A 142 8.08 11.37 -4.78
CA GLN A 142 6.73 11.82 -5.12
C GLN A 142 5.81 10.62 -5.13
N VAL A 143 4.68 10.75 -4.45
CA VAL A 143 3.60 9.77 -4.45
C VAL A 143 2.41 10.38 -5.16
N LYS A 144 1.91 9.70 -6.19
CA LYS A 144 0.65 10.02 -6.84
C LYS A 144 -0.36 8.92 -6.56
N VAL A 145 -1.62 9.29 -6.35
CA VAL A 145 -2.74 8.37 -6.19
C VAL A 145 -3.84 8.78 -7.14
N PHE A 146 -4.32 7.85 -7.95
CA PHE A 146 -5.46 7.98 -8.84
C PHE A 146 -6.64 7.26 -8.23
N TRP A 147 -7.77 7.95 -8.15
CA TRP A 147 -9.00 7.45 -7.55
C TRP A 147 -10.02 7.08 -8.63
N SER A 148 -10.66 5.94 -8.46
CA SER A 148 -11.77 5.50 -9.30
C SER A 148 -12.82 4.75 -8.48
N MET A 149 -14.08 4.89 -8.92
CA MET A 149 -15.16 4.05 -8.43
C MET A 149 -15.01 2.65 -8.99
N LEU A 150 -15.27 1.64 -8.15
CA LEU A 150 -15.50 0.29 -8.64
C LEU A 150 -16.89 0.23 -9.27
N ASP A 151 -16.96 0.08 -10.59
CA ASP A 151 -18.23 -0.10 -11.30
C ASP A 151 -18.78 -1.49 -10.95
N TYR A 152 -19.69 -1.56 -9.98
CA TYR A 152 -20.39 -2.81 -9.67
C TYR A 152 -21.59 -2.93 -10.60
N ARG A 153 -21.44 -3.69 -11.68
CA ARG A 153 -22.57 -4.13 -12.49
C ARG A 153 -23.13 -5.42 -11.89
N PRO A 154 -24.41 -5.45 -11.48
CA PRO A 154 -25.07 -6.65 -10.97
C PRO A 154 -25.12 -7.79 -11.99
#